data_AF-A0A7Z9SLQ1-F1
#
_entry.id   AF-A0A7Z9SLQ1-F1
#
_cell.length_a   1.000
_cell.length_b   1.000
_cell.length_c   1.000
_cell.angle_alpha   90.00
_cell.angle_beta   90.00
_cell.angle_gamma   90.00
#
_symmetry.space_group_name_H-M   'P 1'
#
loop_
_entity.id
_entity.type
_entity.pdbx_description
1 polymer ?
#
loop_
_entity_poly.entity_id
_entity_poly.type
_entity_poly.pdbx_seq_one_letter_code
_entity_poly.pdbx_strand_id
1 'polypeptide(L)' 'MNKFLRYVFLLILSTGFTHTALAATITVVDDRDRKVEINVPVKRVVVFNKYNTEFFRSVAGQDVIVGM' A
#
# COMPACT_ATOMS: atom_id res chain seq x y z
N MET A 1 17.64 19.75 29.67
CA MET A 1 17.13 19.93 28.28
C MET A 1 16.04 20.98 28.29
N ASN A 2 16.25 22.09 27.60
CA ASN A 2 15.40 23.28 27.66
C ASN A 2 14.04 22.96 27.04
N LYS A 3 12.93 23.43 27.63
CA LYS A 3 11.56 23.12 27.15
C LYS A 3 11.40 23.41 25.64
N PHE A 4 12.04 24.49 25.16
CA PHE A 4 12.12 24.86 23.75
C PHE A 4 12.73 23.76 22.86
N LEU A 5 13.85 23.17 23.28
CA LEU A 5 14.54 22.13 22.53
C LEU A 5 13.71 20.83 22.43
N ARG A 6 12.88 20.54 23.45
CA ARG A 6 11.92 19.43 23.42
C ARG A 6 10.82 19.63 22.37
N TYR A 7 10.27 20.83 22.26
CA TYR A 7 9.20 21.10 21.29
C TYR A 7 9.70 21.07 19.84
N VAL A 8 10.90 21.58 19.58
CA VAL A 8 11.53 21.50 18.25
C VAL A 8 11.79 20.04 17.86
N PHE A 9 12.29 19.23 18.80
CA PHE A 9 12.51 17.80 18.55
C PHE A 9 11.20 17.04 18.26
N LEU A 10 10.13 17.34 19.00
CA LEU A 10 8.80 16.76 18.76
C LEU A 10 8.20 17.16 17.41
N LEU A 11 8.44 18.38 16.95
CA LEU A 11 7.98 18.87 15.65
C LEU A 11 8.70 18.17 14.49
N ILE A 12 10.02 18.01 14.58
CA ILE A 12 10.82 17.33 13.55
C ILE A 12 10.42 15.85 13.46
N LEU A 13 10.16 15.21 14.60
CA LEU A 13 9.74 13.81 14.66
C LEU A 13 8.34 13.61 14.05
N SER A 14 7.44 14.59 14.17
CA SER A 14 6.09 14.50 13.59
C SER A 14 6.05 14.77 12.09
N THR A 15 6.93 15.63 11.56
CA THR A 15 7.00 15.93 10.13
C THR A 15 7.85 14.95 9.33
N GLY A 16 8.87 14.33 9.96
CA GLY A 16 9.85 13.48 9.29
C GLY A 16 9.33 12.13 8.76
N PHE A 17 8.10 11.74 9.10
CA PHE A 17 7.51 10.46 8.70
C PHE A 17 6.48 10.55 7.56
N THR A 18 6.28 11.73 6.97
CA THR A 18 5.40 11.85 5.79
C THR A 18 6.15 11.41 4.52
N HIS A 19 6.37 10.10 4.40
CA HIS A 19 6.84 9.51 3.15
C HIS A 19 5.66 9.55 2.16
N THR A 20 5.60 10.58 1.31
CA THR A 20 4.72 10.56 0.14
C THR A 20 5.20 9.43 -0.78
N ALA A 21 4.60 8.25 -0.63
CA ALA A 21 4.78 7.16 -1.56
C ALA A 21 4.14 7.59 -2.89
N LEU A 22 4.97 8.04 -3.83
CA LEU A 22 4.52 8.33 -5.19
C LEU A 22 3.94 7.05 -5.77
N ALA A 23 2.79 7.18 -6.45
CA ALA A 23 2.19 6.07 -7.16
C ALA A 23 3.19 5.56 -8.21
N ALA A 24 3.58 4.29 -8.11
CA ALA A 24 4.44 3.64 -9.09
C ALA A 24 3.59 2.76 -10.00
N THR A 25 3.98 2.59 -11.25
CA THR A 25 3.33 1.64 -12.16
C THR A 25 4.21 0.40 -12.24
N ILE A 26 3.62 -0.78 -12.05
CA ILE A 26 4.27 -2.08 -12.26
C ILE A 26 3.60 -2.79 -13.45
N THR A 27 4.37 -3.59 -14.18
CA THR A 27 3.84 -4.46 -15.24
C THR A 27 3.84 -5.90 -14.75
N VAL A 28 2.68 -6.54 -14.78
CA VAL A 28 2.50 -7.96 -14.49
C VAL A 28 2.24 -8.71 -15.80
N VAL A 29 2.93 -9.83 -15.98
CA VAL A 29 2.69 -10.77 -17.07
C VAL A 29 2.13 -12.05 -16.47
N ASP A 30 0.99 -12.53 -16.97
CA ASP A 30 0.36 -13.74 -16.47
C ASP A 30 0.77 -15.02 -17.23
N ASP A 31 0.20 -16.15 -16.83
CA ASP A 31 0.46 -17.48 -17.40
C ASP A 31 0.01 -17.64 -18.86
N ARG A 32 -0.70 -16.64 -19.41
CA ARG A 32 -1.16 -16.58 -20.81
C ARG A 32 -0.46 -15.47 -21.59
N ASP A 33 0.69 -14.99 -21.10
CA ASP A 33 1.49 -13.91 -21.69
C ASP A 33 0.76 -12.55 -21.80
N ARG A 34 -0.35 -12.36 -21.06
CA ARG A 34 -1.06 -11.08 -21.06
C ARG A 34 -0.33 -10.11 -20.16
N LYS A 35 -0.17 -8.87 -20.63
CA LYS A 35 0.48 -7.80 -19.89
C LYS A 35 -0.55 -6.84 -19.31
N VAL A 36 -0.43 -6.55 -18.01
CA VAL A 36 -1.28 -5.59 -17.31
C VAL A 36 -0.40 -4.62 -16.54
N GLU A 37 -0.65 -3.34 -16.72
CA GLU A 37 -0.05 -2.27 -15.92
C GLU A 37 -0.92 -1.98 -14.70
N ILE A 38 -0.31 -1.91 -13.53
CA ILE A 38 -0.97 -1.73 -12.25
C ILE A 38 -0.33 -0.56 -11.50
N ASN A 39 -1.16 0.41 -11.11
CA ASN A 39 -0.72 1.49 -10.23
C ASN A 39 -0.71 1.02 -8.78
N VAL A 40 0.45 1.12 -8.14
CA VAL A 40 0.67 0.73 -6.74
C VAL A 40 0.89 1.97 -5.86
N PRO A 41 0.47 1.91 -4.58
CA PRO A 41 -0.24 0.80 -3.93
C PRO A 41 -1.70 0.68 -4.40
N VAL A 42 -2.15 -0.55 -4.66
CA VAL A 42 -3.54 -0.85 -5.05
C VAL A 42 -4.48 -0.41 -3.93
N LYS A 43 -5.57 0.28 -4.28
CA LYS A 43 -6.53 0.82 -3.30
C LYS A 43 -7.83 0.04 -3.21
N ARG A 44 -8.21 -0.62 -4.30
CA ARG A 44 -9.47 -1.36 -4.44
C ARG A 44 -9.25 -2.55 -5.36
N VAL A 45 -9.75 -3.71 -4.98
CA VAL A 45 -9.71 -4.92 -5.82
C VAL A 45 -11.03 -5.68 -5.72
N VAL A 46 -11.44 -6.30 -6.83
CA VAL A 46 -12.49 -7.31 -6.86
C VAL A 46 -11.82 -8.64 -7.11
N VAL A 47 -12.11 -9.64 -6.29
CA VAL A 47 -11.48 -10.96 -6.35
C VAL A 47 -12.46 -11.99 -6.89
N PHE A 48 -12.06 -12.81 -7.85
CA PHE A 48 -13.02 -13.67 -8.57
C PHE A 48 -13.53 -14.88 -7.77
N ASN A 49 -12.80 -15.30 -6.73
CA ASN A 49 -13.16 -16.49 -5.95
C ASN A 49 -12.61 -16.48 -4.52
N LYS A 50 -13.07 -17.46 -3.73
CA LYS A 50 -12.65 -17.66 -2.33
C LYS A 50 -11.14 -17.88 -2.21
N TYR A 51 -10.50 -18.61 -3.13
CA TYR A 51 -9.05 -18.85 -3.07
C TYR A 51 -8.24 -17.54 -3.19
N ASN A 52 -8.63 -16.64 -4.10
CA ASN A 52 -8.00 -15.33 -4.23
C ASN A 52 -8.18 -14.49 -2.97
N THR A 53 -9.37 -14.55 -2.35
CA THR A 53 -9.61 -13.87 -1.07
C THR A 53 -8.60 -14.32 -0.01
N GLU A 54 -8.41 -15.63 0.17
CA GLU A 54 -7.47 -16.15 1.17
C GLU A 54 -6.00 -15.83 0.85
N PHE A 55 -5.61 -15.76 -0.44
CA PHE A 55 -4.28 -15.27 -0.82
C PHE A 55 -4.06 -13.82 -0.41
N PHE A 56 -5.03 -12.93 -0.64
CA PHE A 56 -4.95 -11.54 -0.19
C PHE A 56 -4.84 -11.42 1.33
N ARG A 57 -5.58 -12.23 2.09
CA ARG A 57 -5.49 -12.25 3.57
C ARG A 57 -4.11 -12.67 4.07
N SER A 58 -3.51 -13.65 3.39
CA SER A 58 -2.20 -14.21 3.74
C SER A 58 -1.04 -13.20 3.57
N VAL A 59 -1.20 -12.18 2.72
CA VAL A 59 -0.20 -11.13 2.48
C VAL A 59 -0.60 -9.77 3.07
N ALA A 60 -1.51 -9.76 4.05
CA ALA A 60 -2.05 -8.56 4.70
C ALA A 60 -2.72 -7.55 3.73
N GLY A 61 -3.28 -8.04 2.61
CA GLY A 61 -3.97 -7.24 1.60
C GLY A 61 -5.50 -7.22 1.72
N GLN A 62 -6.08 -7.68 2.84
CA GLN A 62 -7.54 -7.83 2.97
C GLN A 62 -8.29 -6.50 2.84
N ASP A 63 -7.73 -5.40 3.37
CA ASP A 63 -8.42 -4.11 3.53
C ASP A 63 -8.79 -3.43 2.20
N VAL A 64 -8.19 -3.85 1.09
CA VAL A 64 -8.46 -3.29 -0.24
C VAL A 64 -9.51 -4.06 -1.03
N ILE A 65 -10.02 -5.19 -0.52
CA ILE A 65 -11.05 -5.99 -1.20
C ILE A 65 -12.39 -5.27 -1.07
N VAL A 66 -13.01 -4.95 -2.21
CA VAL A 66 -14.33 -4.26 -2.26
C VAL A 66 -15.44 -5.13 -2.82
N GLY A 67 -15.14 -6.36 -3.23
CA GLY A 67 -16.11 -7.32 -3.75
C GLY A 67 -15.48 -8.66 -4.08
N MET A 68 -16.33 -9.70 -4.13
CA MET A 68 -16.01 -11.03 -4.61
C MET A 68 -17.05 -11.46 -5.66
#